data_AF-A0A7J2RD57-F1
#
_entry.id   AF-A0A7J2RD57-F1
#
_cell.length_a   1.000
_cell.length_b   1.000
_cell.length_c   1.000
_cell.angle_alpha   90.00
_cell.angle_beta   90.00
_cell.angle_gamma   90.00
#
_symmetry.space_group_name_H-M   'P 1'
#
loop_
_entity.id
_entity.type
_entity.pdbx_description
1 polymer ?
#
loop_
_entity_poly.entity_id
_entity_poly.type
_entity_poly.pdbx_seq_one_letter_code
_entity_poly.pdbx_strand_id
1 'polypeptide(L)'
;MGDRGNIKVGNVYLYTHWGGSEIKQTLQDVLKRKQRWDDEAYLTRMIFCGMCDDLSGETGFGISTKIQDNEYNILEVDCASQKVKEVTEEGVLVKEWTFAEFIDETIRGE
;
A
#
# COMPACT_ATOMS: atom_id res chain seq x y z
N MET A 1 -9.26 -1.39 -19.23
CA MET A 1 -8.34 -2.46 -18.77
C MET A 1 -7.39 -1.80 -17.80
N GLY A 2 -7.18 -2.42 -16.65
CA GLY A 2 -6.31 -1.92 -15.58
C GLY A 2 -6.15 -3.00 -14.52
N ASP A 3 -5.25 -2.75 -13.59
CA ASP A 3 -5.05 -3.51 -12.35
C ASP A 3 -4.89 -2.46 -11.24
N ARG A 4 -6.02 -1.95 -10.72
CA ARG A 4 -6.03 -0.75 -9.87
C ARG A 4 -6.00 -1.09 -8.39
N GLY A 5 -5.03 -0.52 -7.68
CA GLY A 5 -4.93 -0.67 -6.24
C GLY A 5 -4.57 0.61 -5.52
N ASN A 6 -4.84 0.60 -4.22
CA ASN A 6 -4.60 1.72 -3.32
C ASN A 6 -3.95 1.24 -2.02
N ILE A 7 -2.90 1.94 -1.59
CA ILE A 7 -2.36 1.86 -0.22
C ILE A 7 -2.65 3.19 0.47
N LYS A 8 -3.24 3.15 1.66
CA LYS A 8 -3.51 4.35 2.44
C LYS A 8 -2.46 4.52 3.53
N VAL A 9 -1.88 5.71 3.62
CA VAL A 9 -0.99 6.10 4.73
C VAL A 9 -1.46 7.45 5.26
N GLY A 10 -1.85 7.51 6.53
CA GLY A 10 -2.49 8.70 7.10
C GLY A 10 -3.73 9.13 6.29
N ASN A 11 -3.68 10.33 5.71
CA ASN A 11 -4.78 10.93 4.93
C ASN A 11 -4.58 10.86 3.41
N VAL A 12 -3.58 10.12 2.91
CA VAL A 12 -3.30 10.00 1.48
C VAL A 12 -3.43 8.57 1.00
N TYR A 13 -3.84 8.43 -0.26
CA TYR A 13 -3.88 7.20 -1.02
C TYR A 13 -2.75 7.22 -2.04
N LEU A 14 -1.93 6.17 -2.00
CA LEU A 14 -0.92 5.85 -2.99
C LEU A 14 -1.58 4.90 -4.00
N TYR A 15 -1.75 5.39 -5.22
CA TYR A 15 -2.51 4.74 -6.28
C TYR A 15 -1.59 4.10 -7.32
N THR A 16 -2.02 2.98 -7.88
CA THR A 16 -1.45 2.36 -9.09
C THR A 16 -2.55 1.99 -10.08
N HIS A 17 -2.28 2.18 -11.37
CA HIS A 17 -3.17 1.78 -12.47
C HIS A 17 -2.92 0.35 -12.97
N TRP A 18 -1.72 -0.20 -12.74
CA TRP A 18 -1.24 -1.44 -13.37
C TRP A 18 -0.69 -2.49 -12.39
N GLY A 19 -0.78 -2.26 -11.08
CA GLY A 19 -0.14 -3.11 -10.06
C GLY A 19 -0.99 -3.34 -8.82
N GLY A 20 -2.31 -3.28 -8.95
CA GLY A 20 -3.26 -3.54 -7.86
C GLY A 20 -3.06 -4.90 -7.20
N SER A 21 -2.86 -5.94 -8.01
CA SER A 21 -2.55 -7.31 -7.55
C SER A 21 -1.20 -7.42 -6.81
N GLU A 22 -0.29 -6.47 -7.01
CA GLU A 22 1.07 -6.50 -6.46
C GLU A 22 1.25 -5.63 -5.20
N ILE A 23 0.27 -4.77 -4.84
CA ILE A 23 0.41 -3.79 -3.74
C ILE A 23 0.84 -4.42 -2.41
N LYS A 24 0.38 -5.65 -2.14
CA LYS A 24 0.74 -6.38 -0.92
C LYS A 24 2.21 -6.79 -0.91
N GLN A 25 2.71 -7.28 -2.04
CA GLN A 25 4.12 -7.64 -2.21
C GLN A 25 5.01 -6.40 -2.14
N THR A 26 4.62 -5.32 -2.83
CA THR A 26 5.34 -4.03 -2.78
C THR A 26 5.46 -3.49 -1.35
N LEU A 27 4.35 -3.49 -0.59
CA LEU A 27 4.37 -3.03 0.80
C LEU A 27 5.26 -3.92 1.67
N GLN A 28 5.18 -5.25 1.51
CA GLN A 28 6.04 -6.18 2.23
C GLN A 28 7.52 -5.90 1.96
N ASP A 29 7.92 -5.71 0.71
CA ASP A 29 9.32 -5.51 0.35
C ASP A 29 9.90 -4.17 0.86
N VAL A 30 9.05 -3.15 0.99
CA VAL A 30 9.42 -1.90 1.66
C VAL A 30 9.55 -2.11 3.17
N LEU A 31 8.57 -2.75 3.82
CA LEU A 31 8.59 -2.98 5.27
C LEU A 31 9.69 -3.94 5.73
N LYS A 32 10.07 -4.94 4.92
CA LYS A 32 11.19 -5.87 5.17
C LYS A 32 12.53 -5.16 5.37
N ARG A 33 12.67 -3.93 4.88
CA ARG A 33 13.87 -3.11 5.10
C ARG A 33 14.02 -2.69 6.56
N LYS A 34 12.96 -2.78 7.38
CA LYS A 34 12.94 -2.42 8.82
C LYS A 34 13.49 -1.02 9.09
N GLN A 35 13.16 -0.08 8.21
CA GLN A 35 13.59 1.31 8.26
C GLN A 35 12.35 2.20 8.34
N ARG A 36 12.42 3.25 9.15
CA ARG A 36 11.39 4.32 9.19
C ARG A 36 9.99 3.83 9.53
N TRP A 37 9.86 2.70 10.24
CA TRP A 37 8.56 2.17 10.66
C TRP A 37 7.74 3.17 11.51
N ASP A 38 8.42 4.07 12.20
CA ASP A 38 7.89 5.11 13.06
C ASP A 38 7.86 6.51 12.41
N ASP A 39 8.25 6.62 11.13
CA ASP A 39 8.41 7.89 10.43
C ASP A 39 7.50 7.93 9.19
N GLU A 40 6.26 8.37 9.40
CA GLU A 40 5.17 8.33 8.41
C GLU A 40 5.56 9.00 7.09
N ALA A 41 6.19 10.18 7.13
CA ALA A 41 6.54 10.92 5.92
C ALA A 41 7.57 10.15 5.07
N TYR A 42 8.61 9.61 5.70
CA TYR A 42 9.64 8.86 4.98
C TYR A 42 9.18 7.47 4.57
N LEU A 43 8.36 6.79 5.38
CA LEU A 43 7.81 5.49 5.02
C LEU A 43 6.82 5.62 3.86
N THR A 44 5.94 6.62 3.88
CA THR A 44 5.02 6.93 2.76
C THR A 44 5.81 7.11 1.46
N ARG A 45 6.90 7.90 1.51
CA ARG A 45 7.78 8.09 0.35
C ARG A 45 8.41 6.77 -0.10
N MET A 46 8.89 5.94 0.83
CA MET A 46 9.50 4.65 0.50
C MET A 46 8.50 3.69 -0.14
N ILE A 47 7.26 3.66 0.34
CA ILE A 47 6.17 2.87 -0.26
C ILE A 47 5.90 3.37 -1.68
N PHE A 48 5.69 4.67 -1.87
CA PHE A 48 5.42 5.25 -3.18
C PHE A 48 6.56 5.01 -4.18
N CYS A 49 7.82 5.19 -3.76
CA CYS A 49 8.98 4.87 -4.59
C CYS A 49 9.11 3.37 -4.90
N GLY A 50 8.62 2.49 -4.02
CA GLY A 50 8.58 1.05 -4.26
C GLY A 50 7.51 0.64 -5.28
N MET A 51 6.46 1.45 -5.42
CA MET A 51 5.42 1.25 -6.43
C MET A 51 5.88 1.72 -7.81
N CYS A 52 6.55 2.88 -7.90
CA CYS A 52 6.83 3.53 -9.18
C CYS A 52 7.87 2.81 -10.05
N ASP A 53 7.52 2.48 -11.28
CA ASP A 53 8.43 1.96 -12.32
C ASP A 53 8.70 3.00 -13.44
N ASP A 54 7.72 3.79 -13.83
CA ASP A 54 7.80 4.92 -14.77
C ASP A 54 7.30 6.22 -14.12
N LEU A 55 8.14 7.25 -14.18
CA LEU A 55 7.87 8.59 -13.62
C LEU A 55 7.45 9.62 -14.67
N SER A 56 7.53 9.27 -15.96
CA SER A 56 7.30 10.16 -17.09
C SER A 56 6.01 9.88 -17.85
N GLY A 57 5.42 8.70 -17.65
CA GLY A 57 4.15 8.31 -18.26
C GLY A 57 2.96 9.15 -17.80
N GLU A 58 1.95 9.26 -18.67
CA GLU A 58 0.67 9.93 -18.37
C GLU A 58 -0.23 9.07 -17.46
N THR A 59 0.09 7.78 -17.30
CA THR A 59 -0.58 6.83 -16.42
C THR A 59 0.45 6.02 -15.66
N GLY A 60 0.07 5.44 -14.53
CA GLY A 60 0.98 4.68 -13.67
C GLY A 60 0.59 4.86 -12.21
N PHE A 61 1.23 5.80 -11.52
CA PHE A 61 1.10 5.98 -10.08
C PHE A 61 0.64 7.38 -9.72
N GLY A 62 -0.01 7.51 -8.57
CA GLY A 62 -0.50 8.80 -8.09
C GLY A 62 -0.58 8.90 -6.58
N ILE A 63 -0.69 10.13 -6.10
CA ILE A 63 -0.97 10.44 -4.70
C ILE A 63 -2.24 11.30 -4.68
N SER A 64 -3.22 10.89 -3.90
CA SER A 64 -4.52 11.59 -3.79
C SER A 64 -5.00 11.64 -2.35
N THR A 65 -5.84 12.62 -2.02
CA THR A 65 -6.55 12.70 -0.74
C THR A 65 -7.88 11.93 -0.75
N LYS A 66 -8.20 11.30 -1.87
CA LYS A 66 -9.39 10.47 -2.06
C LYS A 66 -8.99 9.15 -2.70
N ILE A 67 -9.70 8.08 -2.35
CA ILE A 67 -9.59 6.82 -3.08
C ILE A 67 -9.84 7.07 -4.58
N GLN A 68 -8.97 6.52 -5.41
CA GLN A 68 -9.13 6.53 -6.87
C GLN A 68 -9.85 5.24 -7.30
N ASP A 69 -9.81 4.93 -8.59
CA ASP A 69 -10.28 3.64 -9.10
C ASP A 69 -9.61 2.48 -8.32
N ASN A 70 -10.35 1.40 -8.06
CA ASN A 70 -9.93 0.37 -7.12
C ASN A 70 -10.57 -0.98 -7.46
N GLU A 71 -9.77 -2.04 -7.40
CA GLU A 71 -10.21 -3.41 -7.72
C GLU A 71 -9.85 -4.41 -6.59
N TYR A 72 -9.11 -3.97 -5.57
CA TYR A 72 -8.60 -4.80 -4.47
C TYR A 72 -8.90 -4.18 -3.09
N ASN A 73 -8.78 -4.99 -2.03
CA ASN A 73 -8.81 -4.46 -0.67
C ASN A 73 -7.69 -3.43 -0.46
N ILE A 74 -7.98 -2.40 0.32
CA ILE A 74 -7.06 -1.31 0.62
C ILE A 74 -6.17 -1.73 1.78
N LEU A 75 -4.87 -1.51 1.63
CA LEU A 75 -3.92 -1.66 2.74
C LEU A 75 -3.77 -0.30 3.45
N GLU A 76 -4.28 -0.20 4.68
CA GLU A 76 -4.07 0.97 5.53
C GLU A 76 -2.84 0.75 6.42
N VAL A 77 -1.87 1.67 6.32
CA VAL A 77 -0.61 1.64 7.06
C VAL A 77 -0.64 2.68 8.17
N ASP A 78 -0.53 2.22 9.42
CA ASP A 78 -0.42 3.07 10.61
C ASP A 78 1.00 2.95 11.17
N CYS A 79 1.78 4.03 11.03
CA CYS A 79 3.16 4.08 11.50
C CYS A 79 3.25 4.25 13.03
N ALA A 80 2.27 4.89 13.66
CA ALA A 80 2.27 5.14 15.09
C ALA A 80 2.03 3.85 15.88
N SER A 81 1.11 3.00 15.40
CA SER A 81 0.87 1.68 15.99
C SER A 81 1.64 0.54 15.34
N GLN A 82 2.37 0.82 14.24
CA GLN A 82 3.10 -0.15 13.42
C GLN A 82 2.22 -1.31 12.96
N LYS A 83 1.08 -0.97 12.37
CA LYS A 83 0.07 -1.93 11.91
C LYS A 83 -0.29 -1.73 10.44
N VAL A 84 -0.57 -2.84 9.79
CA VAL A 84 -1.24 -2.87 8.47
C VAL A 84 -2.63 -3.44 8.67
N LYS A 85 -3.64 -2.75 8.15
CA LYS A 85 -5.01 -3.28 8.02
C LYS A 85 -5.32 -3.50 6.56
N GLU A 86 -5.94 -4.63 6.26
CA GLU A 86 -6.59 -4.85 4.97
C GLU A 86 -8.08 -4.60 5.16
N VAL A 87 -8.63 -3.66 4.39
CA VAL A 87 -10.03 -3.24 4.48
C VAL A 87 -10.69 -3.27 3.11
N THR A 88 -11.99 -3.55 3.04
CA THR A 88 -12.76 -3.38 1.80
C THR A 88 -12.90 -1.89 1.45
N GLU A 89 -13.36 -1.58 0.23
CA GLU A 89 -13.61 -0.19 -0.18
C GLU A 89 -14.63 0.53 0.72
N GLU A 90 -15.59 -0.21 1.28
CA GLU A 90 -16.57 0.27 2.26
C GLU A 90 -15.99 0.46 3.67
N GLY A 91 -14.71 0.16 3.87
CA GLY A 91 -14.01 0.28 5.15
C GLY A 91 -14.24 -0.88 6.12
N VAL A 92 -14.70 -2.04 5.62
CA VAL A 92 -14.87 -3.24 6.46
C VAL A 92 -13.51 -3.90 6.67
N LEU A 93 -13.11 -4.12 7.94
CA LEU A 93 -11.87 -4.79 8.28
C LEU A 93 -11.91 -6.26 7.82
N VAL A 94 -10.95 -6.64 6.97
CA VAL A 94 -10.73 -8.02 6.53
C VAL A 94 -9.71 -8.70 7.44
N LYS A 95 -8.55 -8.06 7.65
CA LYS A 95 -7.47 -8.59 8.49
C LYS A 95 -6.56 -7.46 8.99
N GLU A 96 -5.90 -7.68 10.13
CA GLU A 96 -4.93 -6.76 10.72
C GLU A 96 -3.65 -7.53 11.07
N TRP A 97 -2.51 -6.87 10.90
CA TRP A 97 -1.19 -7.35 11.28
C TRP A 97 -0.40 -6.23 11.95
N THR A 98 0.53 -6.58 12.83
CA THR A 98 1.71 -5.74 13.07
C THR A 98 2.61 -5.74 11.83
N PHE A 99 3.50 -4.75 11.69
CA PHE A 99 4.48 -4.75 10.59
C PHE A 99 5.32 -6.03 10.56
N ALA A 100 5.69 -6.56 11.74
CA ALA A 100 6.46 -7.80 11.84
C ALA A 100 5.68 -9.01 11.32
N GLU A 101 4.40 -9.15 11.70
CA GLU A 101 3.54 -10.23 11.18
C GLU A 101 3.27 -10.07 9.68
N PHE A 102 3.09 -8.82 9.22
CA PHE A 102 2.78 -8.54 7.82
C PHE A 102 3.92 -8.95 6.87
N ILE A 103 5.18 -8.72 7.25
CA ILE A 103 6.34 -9.08 6.40
C ILE A 103 6.58 -10.59 6.29
N ASP A 104 6.08 -11.37 7.26
CA ASP A 104 6.18 -12.82 7.31
C ASP A 104 4.93 -13.53 6.73
N GLU A 105 3.85 -12.78 6.48
CA GLU A 105 2.62 -13.30 5.87
C GLU A 105 2.91 -13.84 4.46
N THR A 106 2.49 -15.09 4.20
CA THR A 106 2.59 -15.67 2.86
C THR A 106 1.52 -15.06 1.96
N ILE A 107 1.94 -14.40 0.88
CA ILE A 107 1.03 -13.99 -0.18
C ILE A 107 0.65 -15.23 -0.97
N ARG A 108 -0.61 -15.65 -0.86
CA ARG A 108 -1.17 -16.67 -1.75
C ARG A 108 -1.58 -15.94 -3.03
N GLY A 109 -1.00 -16.32 -4.17
CA GLY A 109 -1.48 -15.83 -5.46
C GLY A 109 -2.92 -16.28 -5.64
N GLU A 110 -3.82 -15.33 -5.89
CA GLU A 110 -5.20 -15.60 -6.30
C GLU A 110 -5.27 -15.98 -7.78
#